data_AF-A0A9Q0AJM1-F1
#
_entry.id   AF-A0A9Q0AJM1-F1
#
_cell.length_a   1.000
_cell.length_b   1.000
_cell.length_c   1.000
_cell.angle_alpha   90.00
_cell.angle_beta   90.00
_cell.angle_gamma   90.00
#
_symmetry.space_group_name_H-M   'P 1'
#
loop_
_entity.id
_entity.type
_entity.pdbx_description
1 polymer ?
#
loop_
_entity_poly.entity_id
_entity_poly.type
_entity_poly.pdbx_seq_one_letter_code
_entity_poly.pdbx_strand_id
1 'polypeptide(L)'
;MYRKVAFSLLAAAAAVSASDVTQLKKDTFDDFVASNDLVLAEFFAPWCGHCKALAPEYEEAATSLKEKNIQLVKVDCTEEADLCQSYGVEGYPTLKVFRGKDNITPYSGQRKANAITSYMIKQSLPAVSEVTKESLADFKNTDKVVLVAYLDASDKESSEVFSKTAEKLRDSYPFGSSSDAELAEAEGVKAPAIVLYKTFDEGKATFSEKFDAEAIEKFAKTASTPLVGEVGPETYSGYMSAGLPLAYIFAETAEERKELADSLKSLAEEYRGKINFATIDAKQFGAHAGNLNLPTDKFPSFAIQETVKNQKFPYDIEKKIDLASIKAFVDDFAAGKVEPSIKSEPIPETQEGPVTVVVAKSYNDIVLDDTKDVLIEFYAPWCGHCKALAPKYDDLATLYAKSEFKDKIVIAKVDATANDVPDEIQGFPTIKMYPAGAKTEPVTYSGSRTVEDLIKFVKENGKFKAEVEEKTIEETPVAPAATESTSSEAAKESTHDEL
;
A
#
# COMPACT_ATOMS: atom_id res chain seq x y z
N MET A 1 -68.63 7.92 -48.47
CA MET A 1 -67.47 8.82 -48.60
C MET A 1 -67.14 9.39 -47.23
N TYR A 2 -65.88 9.26 -46.83
CA TYR A 2 -65.39 9.22 -45.45
C TYR A 2 -65.38 10.56 -44.69
N ARG A 3 -65.81 10.53 -43.43
CA ARG A 3 -65.53 11.52 -42.38
C ARG A 3 -64.04 11.41 -41.99
N LYS A 4 -63.29 12.51 -42.08
CA LYS A 4 -61.95 12.62 -41.50
C LYS A 4 -62.06 13.05 -40.03
N VAL A 5 -61.63 12.17 -39.14
CA VAL A 5 -61.41 12.43 -37.72
C VAL A 5 -60.03 13.10 -37.60
N ALA A 6 -59.98 14.30 -37.01
CA ALA A 6 -58.72 14.94 -36.63
C ALA A 6 -58.36 14.48 -35.21
N PHE A 7 -57.24 13.78 -35.07
CA PHE A 7 -56.65 13.44 -33.78
C PHE A 7 -55.82 14.64 -33.29
N SER A 8 -56.23 15.22 -32.17
CA SER A 8 -55.44 16.20 -31.41
C SER A 8 -54.34 15.46 -30.64
N LEU A 9 -53.08 15.75 -30.95
CA LEU A 9 -51.93 15.33 -30.14
C LEU A 9 -51.82 16.24 -28.92
N LEU A 10 -52.06 15.68 -27.73
CA LEU A 10 -51.72 16.29 -26.45
C LEU A 10 -50.21 16.06 -26.21
N ALA A 11 -49.40 17.11 -26.27
CA ALA A 11 -48.01 17.04 -25.85
C ALA A 11 -47.95 17.07 -24.32
N ALA A 12 -47.50 15.98 -23.71
CA ALA A 12 -47.14 15.95 -22.30
C ALA A 12 -45.79 16.68 -22.13
N ALA A 13 -45.82 17.86 -21.50
CA ALA A 13 -44.62 18.52 -21.03
C ALA A 13 -44.08 17.77 -19.81
N ALA A 14 -42.94 17.10 -19.95
CA ALA A 14 -42.17 16.60 -18.81
C ALA A 14 -41.67 17.83 -18.02
N ALA A 15 -42.15 18.00 -16.79
CA ALA A 15 -41.60 18.96 -15.86
C ALA A 15 -40.16 18.55 -15.53
N VAL A 16 -39.19 19.37 -15.93
CA VAL A 16 -37.83 19.30 -15.40
C VAL A 16 -37.92 19.74 -13.94
N SER A 17 -37.91 18.78 -13.02
CA SER A 17 -37.72 19.08 -11.60
C SER A 17 -36.38 19.80 -11.45
N ALA A 18 -36.36 20.93 -10.74
CA ALA A 18 -35.12 21.60 -10.38
C ALA A 18 -34.26 20.63 -9.54
N SER A 19 -32.97 20.53 -9.85
CA SER A 19 -32.04 19.66 -9.14
C SER A 19 -31.85 20.15 -7.69
N ASP A 20 -31.85 19.22 -6.74
CA ASP A 20 -31.56 19.45 -5.33
C ASP A 20 -30.05 19.48 -5.05
N VAL A 21 -29.21 19.16 -6.05
CA VAL A 21 -27.75 19.29 -5.99
C VAL A 21 -27.33 20.66 -6.52
N THR A 22 -26.82 21.51 -5.64
CA THR A 22 -26.39 22.86 -6.03
C THR A 22 -25.05 22.81 -6.76
N GLN A 23 -24.97 23.39 -7.95
CA GLN A 23 -23.69 23.56 -8.65
C GLN A 23 -22.99 24.83 -8.16
N LEU A 24 -21.81 24.67 -7.56
CA LEU A 24 -21.01 25.76 -7.01
C LEU A 24 -19.80 26.05 -7.88
N LYS A 25 -19.38 27.31 -7.82
CA LYS A 25 -18.21 27.86 -8.52
C LYS A 25 -17.23 28.44 -7.52
N LYS A 26 -16.00 28.74 -7.96
CA LYS A 26 -14.94 29.30 -7.09
C LYS A 26 -15.37 30.52 -6.27
N ASP A 27 -16.21 31.39 -6.82
CA ASP A 27 -16.68 32.62 -6.18
C ASP A 27 -17.82 32.41 -5.16
N THR A 28 -18.50 31.27 -5.19
CA THR A 28 -19.68 30.97 -4.35
C THR A 28 -19.44 29.83 -3.37
N PHE A 29 -18.46 28.97 -3.65
CA PHE A 29 -18.18 27.75 -2.89
C PHE A 29 -17.90 28.04 -1.41
N ASP A 30 -16.99 28.98 -1.20
CA ASP A 30 -16.46 29.33 0.10
C ASP A 30 -17.52 29.89 1.06
N ASP A 31 -18.36 30.80 0.56
CA ASP A 31 -19.45 31.37 1.34
C ASP A 31 -20.55 30.34 1.61
N PHE A 32 -20.80 29.45 0.64
CA PHE A 32 -21.78 28.37 0.80
C PHE A 32 -21.35 27.39 1.90
N VAL A 33 -20.10 26.93 1.87
CA VAL A 33 -19.56 26.03 2.90
C VAL A 33 -19.52 26.70 4.28
N ALA A 34 -19.23 28.01 4.34
CA ALA A 34 -19.24 28.73 5.61
C ALA A 34 -20.65 28.94 6.19
N SER A 35 -21.68 28.97 5.34
CA SER A 35 -23.07 29.22 5.74
C SER A 35 -23.87 27.94 6.05
N ASN A 36 -23.29 26.77 5.83
CA ASN A 36 -23.94 25.47 6.03
C ASN A 36 -23.10 24.59 6.95
N ASP A 37 -23.71 24.08 8.02
CA ASP A 37 -23.00 23.30 9.06
C ASP A 37 -22.38 22.00 8.52
N LEU A 38 -22.98 21.40 7.49
CA LEU A 38 -22.53 20.16 6.89
C LEU A 38 -22.84 20.13 5.39
N VAL A 39 -21.79 20.01 4.57
CA VAL A 39 -21.89 19.96 3.11
C VAL A 39 -21.13 18.75 2.59
N LEU A 40 -21.72 17.99 1.67
CA LEU A 40 -20.99 17.02 0.84
C LEU A 40 -20.80 17.64 -0.54
N ALA A 41 -19.55 17.74 -1.01
CA ALA A 41 -19.22 18.25 -2.33
C ALA A 41 -18.69 17.13 -3.24
N GLU A 42 -19.25 17.06 -4.45
CA GLU A 42 -18.76 16.24 -5.55
C GLU A 42 -17.89 17.07 -6.49
N PHE A 43 -16.61 16.73 -6.58
CA PHE A 43 -15.69 17.25 -7.59
C PHE A 43 -15.66 16.29 -8.77
N PHE A 44 -16.16 16.74 -9.92
CA PHE A 44 -16.43 15.87 -11.08
C PHE A 44 -15.92 16.45 -12.40
N ALA A 45 -15.99 15.63 -13.45
CA ALA A 45 -15.80 16.07 -14.83
C ALA A 45 -16.95 15.51 -15.72
N PRO A 46 -17.51 16.29 -16.66
CA PRO A 46 -18.68 15.89 -17.45
C PRO A 46 -18.46 14.65 -18.32
N TRP A 47 -17.20 14.38 -18.70
CA TRP A 47 -16.83 13.23 -19.52
C TRP A 47 -16.53 11.96 -18.71
N CYS A 48 -16.42 12.06 -17.38
CA CYS A 48 -16.07 10.92 -16.53
C CYS A 48 -17.25 9.95 -16.36
N GLY A 49 -17.06 8.69 -16.76
CA GLY A 49 -18.08 7.65 -16.66
C GLY A 49 -18.55 7.38 -15.22
N HIS A 50 -17.62 7.38 -14.24
CA HIS A 50 -17.97 7.18 -12.83
C HIS A 50 -18.79 8.35 -12.25
N CYS A 51 -18.57 9.58 -12.72
CA CYS A 51 -19.37 10.74 -12.31
C CYS A 51 -20.79 10.63 -12.86
N LYS A 52 -20.94 10.25 -14.14
CA LYS A 52 -22.26 10.01 -14.75
C LYS A 52 -23.05 8.91 -14.03
N ALA A 53 -22.35 7.87 -13.57
CA ALA A 53 -22.97 6.79 -12.80
C ALA A 53 -23.38 7.22 -11.37
N LEU A 54 -22.61 8.11 -10.74
CA LEU A 54 -22.91 8.64 -9.41
C LEU A 54 -24.03 9.70 -9.43
N ALA A 55 -24.11 10.53 -10.47
CA ALA A 55 -25.05 11.64 -10.56
C ALA A 55 -26.51 11.32 -10.15
N PRO A 56 -27.16 10.23 -10.63
CA PRO A 56 -28.53 9.92 -10.20
C PRO A 56 -28.63 9.52 -8.71
N GLU A 57 -27.64 8.79 -8.20
CA GLU A 57 -27.58 8.37 -6.78
C GLU A 57 -27.31 9.57 -5.86
N TYR A 58 -26.49 10.52 -6.32
CA TYR A 58 -26.17 11.74 -5.60
C TYR A 58 -27.36 12.70 -5.54
N GLU A 59 -28.14 12.79 -6.62
CA GLU A 59 -29.39 13.55 -6.68
C GLU A 59 -30.43 12.97 -5.72
N GLU A 60 -30.63 11.65 -5.72
CA GLU A 60 -31.56 10.97 -4.81
C GLU A 60 -31.16 11.18 -3.34
N ALA A 61 -29.87 11.10 -3.03
CA ALA A 61 -29.35 11.42 -1.70
C ALA A 61 -29.61 12.88 -1.32
N ALA A 62 -29.40 13.83 -2.23
CA ALA A 62 -29.62 15.25 -1.98
C ALA A 62 -31.09 15.54 -1.66
N THR A 63 -32.02 14.98 -2.44
CA THR A 63 -33.47 15.08 -2.17
C THR A 63 -33.81 14.50 -0.80
N SER A 64 -33.25 13.35 -0.43
CA SER A 64 -33.51 12.68 0.85
C SER A 64 -32.95 13.46 2.06
N LEU A 65 -31.87 14.20 1.87
CA LEU A 65 -31.15 14.93 2.91
C LEU A 65 -31.66 16.38 3.11
N LYS A 66 -32.43 16.91 2.16
CA LYS A 66 -32.95 18.27 2.16
C LYS A 66 -33.73 18.62 3.42
N GLU A 67 -34.58 17.72 3.90
CA GLU A 67 -35.39 17.92 5.12
C GLU A 67 -34.54 17.98 6.40
N LYS A 68 -33.30 17.49 6.35
CA LYS A 68 -32.35 17.52 7.47
C LYS A 68 -31.36 18.67 7.39
N ASN A 69 -31.56 19.59 6.44
CA ASN A 69 -30.68 20.72 6.18
C ASN A 69 -29.22 20.32 5.87
N ILE A 70 -29.02 19.14 5.29
CA ILE A 70 -27.69 18.68 4.86
C ILE A 70 -27.57 18.90 3.36
N GLN A 71 -26.59 19.70 2.94
CA GLN A 71 -26.47 20.15 1.55
C GLN A 71 -25.54 19.25 0.76
N LEU A 72 -25.98 18.85 -0.44
CA LEU A 72 -25.14 18.20 -1.43
C LEU A 72 -24.89 19.18 -2.58
N VAL A 73 -23.61 19.32 -2.94
CA VAL A 73 -23.16 20.26 -3.97
C VAL A 73 -22.25 19.54 -4.95
N LYS A 74 -22.10 20.13 -6.14
CA LYS A 74 -21.17 19.65 -7.17
C LYS A 74 -20.34 20.78 -7.76
N VAL A 75 -19.11 20.47 -8.13
CA VAL A 75 -18.13 21.38 -8.72
C VAL A 75 -17.56 20.71 -9.98
N ASP A 76 -17.72 21.38 -11.11
CA ASP A 76 -17.15 20.93 -12.38
C ASP A 76 -15.68 21.36 -12.46
N CYS A 77 -14.77 20.41 -12.29
CA CYS A 77 -13.33 20.68 -12.30
C CYS A 77 -12.76 20.98 -13.69
N THR A 78 -13.55 20.80 -14.76
CA THR A 78 -13.16 21.24 -16.10
C THR A 78 -13.37 22.74 -16.29
N GLU A 79 -14.23 23.36 -15.49
CA GLU A 79 -14.46 24.81 -15.46
C GLU A 79 -13.75 25.48 -14.26
N GLU A 80 -13.72 24.81 -13.10
CA GLU A 80 -13.24 25.35 -11.82
C GLU A 80 -11.92 24.69 -11.38
N ALA A 81 -10.96 24.55 -12.30
CA ALA A 81 -9.72 23.81 -12.08
C ALA A 81 -8.93 24.27 -10.85
N ASP A 82 -8.80 25.59 -10.64
CA ASP A 82 -8.11 26.16 -9.47
C ASP A 82 -8.76 25.74 -8.14
N LEU A 83 -10.09 25.73 -8.09
CA LEU A 83 -10.84 25.35 -6.89
C LEU A 83 -10.57 23.89 -6.57
N CYS A 84 -10.68 23.00 -7.56
CA CYS A 84 -10.43 21.58 -7.40
C CYS A 84 -8.97 21.29 -6.98
N GLN A 85 -8.00 21.98 -7.60
CA GLN A 85 -6.60 21.85 -7.23
C GLN A 85 -6.34 22.35 -5.80
N SER A 86 -6.97 23.46 -5.38
CA SER A 86 -6.82 24.00 -4.01
C SER A 86 -7.31 23.02 -2.94
N TYR A 87 -8.29 22.19 -3.28
CA TYR A 87 -8.77 21.11 -2.43
C TYR A 87 -8.09 19.77 -2.72
N GLY A 88 -7.00 19.71 -3.49
CA GLY A 88 -6.22 18.48 -3.72
C GLY A 88 -6.99 17.37 -4.44
N VAL A 89 -7.81 17.73 -5.43
CA VAL A 89 -8.53 16.76 -6.27
C VAL A 89 -7.60 16.25 -7.38
N GLU A 90 -7.26 14.96 -7.33
CA GLU A 90 -6.36 14.31 -8.30
C GLU A 90 -7.10 13.36 -9.27
N GLY A 91 -8.38 13.08 -9.02
CA GLY A 91 -9.19 12.18 -9.83
C GLY A 91 -10.69 12.39 -9.63
N TYR A 92 -11.51 11.80 -10.50
CA TYR A 92 -12.95 12.03 -10.53
C TYR A 92 -13.79 10.73 -10.47
N PRO A 93 -14.92 10.74 -9.76
CA PRO A 93 -15.34 11.78 -8.82
C PRO A 93 -14.52 11.70 -7.53
N THR A 94 -14.25 12.87 -6.93
CA THR A 94 -13.74 13.00 -5.56
C THR A 94 -14.85 13.61 -4.70
N LEU A 95 -15.19 12.93 -3.61
CA LEU A 95 -16.23 13.37 -2.67
C LEU A 95 -15.58 13.86 -1.38
N LYS A 96 -15.96 15.04 -0.91
CA LYS A 96 -15.44 15.62 0.34
C LYS A 96 -16.57 16.18 1.20
N VAL A 97 -16.49 15.90 2.50
CA VAL A 97 -17.38 16.41 3.53
C VAL A 97 -16.73 17.67 4.10
N PHE A 98 -17.51 18.74 4.18
CA PHE A 98 -17.10 20.02 4.73
C PHE A 98 -17.93 20.34 5.97
N ARG A 99 -17.23 20.78 7.01
CA ARG A 99 -17.81 21.27 8.27
C ARG A 99 -17.19 22.63 8.56
N GLY A 100 -17.63 23.63 7.80
CA GLY A 100 -16.85 24.87 7.58
C GLY A 100 -15.65 24.64 6.66
N LYS A 101 -14.82 25.68 6.50
CA LYS A 101 -13.72 25.68 5.52
C LYS A 101 -12.49 24.87 5.96
N ASP A 102 -12.26 24.76 7.26
CA ASP A 102 -11.02 24.18 7.79
C ASP A 102 -11.15 22.70 8.13
N ASN A 103 -12.38 22.18 8.29
CA ASN A 103 -12.62 20.77 8.61
C ASN A 103 -13.18 20.04 7.37
N ILE A 104 -12.28 19.38 6.66
CA ILE A 104 -12.55 18.70 5.39
C ILE A 104 -12.11 17.24 5.51
N THR A 105 -13.03 16.30 5.29
CA THR A 105 -12.71 14.87 5.26
C THR A 105 -13.11 14.24 3.92
N PRO A 106 -12.33 13.28 3.40
CA PRO A 106 -12.73 12.55 2.21
C PRO A 106 -13.89 11.63 2.53
N TYR A 107 -14.88 11.56 1.62
CA TYR A 107 -15.88 10.51 1.68
C TYR A 107 -15.37 9.25 0.97
N SER A 108 -15.17 8.19 1.74
CA SER A 108 -14.69 6.87 1.27
C SER A 108 -15.78 5.79 1.23
N GLY A 109 -17.04 6.15 1.51
CA GLY A 109 -18.16 5.22 1.53
C GLY A 109 -18.65 4.79 0.15
N GLN A 110 -19.66 3.93 0.13
CA GLN A 110 -20.25 3.44 -1.13
C GLN A 110 -20.98 4.55 -1.87
N ARG A 111 -20.77 4.64 -3.18
CA ARG A 111 -21.35 5.65 -4.08
C ARG A 111 -22.81 5.32 -4.47
N LYS A 112 -23.65 5.08 -3.46
CA LYS A 112 -25.07 4.74 -3.56
C LYS A 112 -25.91 5.67 -2.68
N ALA A 113 -27.11 6.02 -3.12
CA ALA A 113 -27.96 7.04 -2.48
C ALA A 113 -28.19 6.76 -0.99
N ASN A 114 -28.52 5.51 -0.66
CA ASN A 114 -28.77 5.06 0.71
C ASN A 114 -27.51 5.14 1.60
N ALA A 115 -26.33 4.80 1.08
CA ALA A 115 -25.07 4.84 1.80
C ALA A 115 -24.60 6.27 2.04
N ILE A 116 -24.73 7.15 1.04
CA ILE A 116 -24.47 8.59 1.17
C ILE A 116 -25.40 9.20 2.20
N THR A 117 -26.71 8.95 2.07
CA THR A 117 -27.73 9.48 2.99
C THR A 117 -27.47 9.05 4.43
N SER A 118 -27.25 7.76 4.66
CA SER A 118 -26.99 7.22 6.00
C SER A 118 -25.72 7.79 6.61
N TYR A 119 -24.65 7.88 5.81
CA TYR A 119 -23.39 8.47 6.26
C TYR A 119 -23.56 9.95 6.63
N MET A 120 -24.19 10.75 5.77
CA MET A 120 -24.38 12.18 6.01
C MET A 120 -25.30 12.47 7.21
N ILE A 121 -26.33 11.65 7.43
CA ILE A 121 -27.15 11.72 8.66
C ILE A 121 -26.31 11.40 9.89
N LYS A 122 -25.47 10.36 9.84
CA LYS A 122 -24.54 10.05 10.94
C LYS A 122 -23.57 11.21 11.18
N GLN A 123 -23.13 11.88 10.11
CA GLN A 123 -22.30 13.08 10.19
C GLN A 123 -23.03 14.30 10.75
N SER A 124 -24.36 14.41 10.64
CA SER A 124 -25.09 15.54 11.23
C SER A 124 -25.32 15.39 12.74
N LEU A 125 -25.13 14.20 13.30
CA LEU A 125 -25.24 13.98 14.74
C LEU A 125 -24.04 14.60 15.48
N PRO A 126 -24.21 14.96 16.77
CA PRO A 126 -23.10 15.41 17.62
C PRO A 126 -21.95 14.40 17.60
N ALA A 127 -20.69 14.86 17.52
CA ALA A 127 -19.56 13.95 17.57
C ALA A 127 -19.45 13.21 18.91
N VAL A 128 -19.95 13.82 20.00
CA VAL A 128 -19.95 13.23 21.34
C VAL A 128 -21.40 12.96 21.77
N SER A 129 -21.72 11.70 22.04
CA SER A 129 -23.02 11.30 22.61
C SER A 129 -23.00 11.36 24.13
N GLU A 130 -24.13 11.69 24.76
CA GLU A 130 -24.26 11.55 26.20
C GLU A 130 -24.37 10.06 26.58
N VAL A 131 -23.59 9.64 27.57
CA VAL A 131 -23.54 8.27 28.06
C VAL A 131 -23.93 8.24 29.53
N THR A 132 -24.97 7.49 29.85
CA THR A 132 -25.45 7.24 31.20
C THR A 132 -25.10 5.83 31.63
N LYS A 133 -25.37 5.49 32.89
CA LYS A 133 -25.19 4.13 33.41
C LYS A 133 -25.98 3.09 32.61
N GLU A 134 -27.18 3.45 32.14
CA GLU A 134 -28.05 2.58 31.35
C GLU A 134 -27.58 2.43 29.91
N SER A 135 -27.07 3.50 29.28
CA SER A 135 -26.67 3.47 27.88
C SER A 135 -25.21 3.03 27.65
N LEU A 136 -24.38 3.01 28.69
CA LEU A 136 -22.95 2.67 28.57
C LEU A 136 -22.71 1.28 27.97
N ALA A 137 -23.50 0.28 28.36
CA ALA A 137 -23.36 -1.08 27.83
C ALA A 137 -23.63 -1.13 26.32
N ASP A 138 -24.67 -0.46 25.86
CA ASP A 138 -24.99 -0.39 24.43
C ASP A 138 -23.94 0.44 23.68
N PHE A 139 -23.49 1.56 24.25
CA PHE A 139 -22.47 2.41 23.67
C PHE A 139 -21.15 1.66 23.43
N LYS A 140 -20.69 0.86 24.41
CA LYS A 140 -19.50 -0.01 24.29
C LYS A 140 -19.57 -0.98 23.12
N ASN A 141 -20.77 -1.33 22.65
CA ASN A 141 -20.98 -2.30 21.58
C ASN A 141 -21.33 -1.66 20.22
N THR A 142 -21.35 -0.33 20.12
CA THR A 142 -21.62 0.36 18.85
C THR A 142 -20.51 0.20 17.81
N ASP A 143 -19.28 -0.09 18.26
CA ASP A 143 -18.12 -0.38 17.43
C ASP A 143 -17.10 -1.22 18.21
N LYS A 144 -16.06 -1.73 17.54
CA LYS A 144 -14.95 -2.48 18.14
C LYS A 144 -14.12 -1.65 19.12
N VAL A 145 -14.08 -0.33 18.91
CA VAL A 145 -13.35 0.64 19.73
C VAL A 145 -14.22 1.87 19.90
N VAL A 146 -14.49 2.27 21.14
CA VAL A 146 -15.24 3.50 21.47
C VAL A 146 -14.54 4.26 22.59
N LEU A 147 -14.69 5.58 22.64
CA LEU A 147 -14.09 6.41 23.68
C LEU A 147 -15.18 7.11 24.50
N VAL A 148 -15.09 7.04 25.83
CA VAL A 148 -15.99 7.75 26.75
C VAL A 148 -15.17 8.65 27.66
N ALA A 149 -15.44 9.95 27.62
CA ALA A 149 -14.89 10.91 28.57
C ALA A 149 -15.77 11.01 29.82
N TYR A 150 -15.16 10.92 30.99
CA TYR A 150 -15.79 11.16 32.28
C TYR A 150 -15.33 12.53 32.78
N LEU A 151 -16.25 13.48 32.80
CA LEU A 151 -15.95 14.91 33.02
C LEU A 151 -16.94 15.51 33.99
N ASP A 152 -16.49 16.37 34.89
CA ASP A 152 -17.42 17.17 35.69
C ASP A 152 -18.20 18.13 34.77
N ALA A 153 -19.51 18.33 35.03
CA ALA A 153 -20.35 19.21 34.21
C ALA A 153 -19.86 20.67 34.16
N SER A 154 -19.04 21.10 35.13
CA SER A 154 -18.41 22.41 35.17
C SER A 154 -17.09 22.51 34.39
N ASP A 155 -16.47 21.39 34.00
CA ASP A 155 -15.20 21.33 33.27
C ASP A 155 -15.41 21.56 31.76
N LYS A 156 -15.64 22.83 31.40
CA LYS A 156 -15.84 23.24 30.00
C LYS A 156 -14.58 23.12 29.16
N GLU A 157 -13.39 23.30 29.75
CA GLU A 157 -12.12 23.25 29.02
C GLU A 157 -11.88 21.84 28.49
N SER A 158 -11.91 20.83 29.36
CA SER A 158 -11.72 19.43 28.95
C SER A 158 -12.83 18.95 28.01
N SER A 159 -14.07 19.38 28.24
CA SER A 159 -15.21 19.07 27.36
C SER A 159 -15.03 19.63 25.94
N GLU A 160 -14.54 20.87 25.81
CA GLU A 160 -14.29 21.48 24.52
C GLU A 160 -13.12 20.79 23.79
N VAL A 161 -12.02 20.48 24.49
CA VAL A 161 -10.88 19.74 23.91
C VAL A 161 -11.30 18.35 23.43
N PHE A 162 -12.05 17.62 24.24
CA PHE A 162 -12.54 16.29 23.87
C PHE A 162 -13.51 16.35 22.69
N SER A 163 -14.42 17.33 22.68
CA SER A 163 -15.38 17.52 21.57
C SER A 163 -14.69 17.86 20.25
N LYS A 164 -13.68 18.74 20.27
CA LYS A 164 -12.88 19.06 19.07
C LYS A 164 -12.12 17.84 18.56
N THR A 165 -11.57 17.04 19.47
CA THR A 165 -10.87 15.80 19.11
C THR A 165 -11.84 14.77 18.52
N ALA A 166 -13.03 14.63 19.11
CA ALA A 166 -14.09 13.77 18.61
C ALA A 166 -14.54 14.17 17.21
N GLU A 167 -14.72 15.47 16.91
CA GLU A 167 -15.07 15.93 15.55
C GLU A 167 -14.01 15.55 14.51
N LYS A 168 -12.72 15.56 14.88
CA LYS A 168 -11.63 15.17 13.99
C LYS A 168 -11.57 13.65 13.78
N LEU A 169 -11.93 12.87 14.79
CA LEU A 169 -11.80 11.41 14.80
C LEU A 169 -13.12 10.64 14.64
N ARG A 170 -14.25 11.32 14.42
CA ARG A 170 -15.61 10.72 14.36
C ARG A 170 -15.80 9.65 13.28
N ASP A 171 -15.00 9.69 12.23
CA ASP A 171 -14.99 8.65 11.18
C ASP A 171 -14.17 7.41 11.60
N SER A 172 -13.30 7.56 12.60
CA SER A 172 -12.48 6.49 13.14
C SER A 172 -13.09 5.81 14.36
N TYR A 173 -13.73 6.58 15.26
CA TYR A 173 -14.27 6.05 16.52
C TYR A 173 -15.58 6.77 16.92
N PRO A 174 -16.52 6.06 17.58
CA PRO A 174 -17.58 6.69 18.35
C PRO A 174 -17.05 7.34 19.64
N PHE A 175 -17.53 8.55 19.94
CA PHE A 175 -17.19 9.29 21.16
C PHE A 175 -18.43 9.53 22.02
N GLY A 176 -18.27 9.30 23.32
CA GLY A 176 -19.28 9.50 24.34
C GLY A 176 -18.74 10.34 25.48
N SER A 177 -19.62 10.94 26.26
CA SER A 177 -19.24 11.64 27.49
C SER A 177 -20.25 11.39 28.60
N SER A 178 -19.79 11.36 29.83
CA SER A 178 -20.61 11.23 31.02
C SER A 178 -20.15 12.22 32.09
N SER A 179 -21.11 12.83 32.78
CA SER A 179 -20.87 13.68 33.95
C SER A 179 -21.27 13.02 35.27
N ASP A 180 -21.63 11.73 35.22
CA ASP A 180 -21.98 10.94 36.39
C ASP A 180 -20.71 10.46 37.11
N ALA A 181 -20.47 11.02 38.31
CA ALA A 181 -19.33 10.65 39.14
C ALA A 181 -19.39 9.20 39.64
N GLU A 182 -20.59 8.66 39.92
CA GLU A 182 -20.73 7.26 40.34
C GLU A 182 -20.40 6.31 39.18
N LEU A 183 -20.73 6.70 37.94
CA LEU A 183 -20.37 5.93 36.76
C LEU A 183 -18.85 5.94 36.51
N ALA A 184 -18.20 7.09 36.70
CA ALA A 184 -16.75 7.21 36.61
C ALA A 184 -16.05 6.27 37.62
N GLU A 185 -16.50 6.31 38.88
CA GLU A 185 -16.00 5.42 39.93
C GLU A 185 -16.23 3.94 39.62
N ALA A 186 -17.40 3.58 39.08
CA ALA A 186 -17.73 2.21 38.67
C ALA A 186 -16.83 1.68 37.55
N GLU A 187 -16.37 2.55 36.64
CA GLU A 187 -15.43 2.19 35.57
C GLU A 187 -13.95 2.26 36.03
N GLY A 188 -13.72 2.65 37.28
CA GLY A 188 -12.42 2.67 37.94
C GLY A 188 -11.60 3.92 37.65
N VAL A 189 -12.25 5.04 37.30
CA VAL A 189 -11.58 6.30 36.94
C VAL A 189 -12.10 7.47 37.77
N LYS A 190 -11.28 8.51 37.88
CA LYS A 190 -11.67 9.78 38.49
C LYS A 190 -11.64 10.87 37.42
N ALA A 191 -12.72 11.64 37.29
CA ALA A 191 -12.79 12.75 36.35
C ALA A 191 -11.72 13.84 36.65
N PRO A 192 -11.13 14.48 35.62
CA PRO A 192 -11.31 14.20 34.19
C PRO A 192 -10.51 12.97 33.73
N ALA A 193 -11.15 12.07 33.00
CA ALA A 193 -10.51 10.89 32.42
C ALA A 193 -11.21 10.44 31.13
N ILE A 194 -10.50 9.74 30.26
CA ILE A 194 -11.08 9.06 29.09
C ILE A 194 -10.87 7.56 29.26
N VAL A 195 -11.93 6.79 29.09
CA VAL A 195 -11.84 5.34 28.95
C VAL A 195 -12.10 4.98 27.51
N LEU A 196 -11.12 4.35 26.87
CA LEU A 196 -11.30 3.67 25.59
C LEU A 196 -11.74 2.24 25.89
N TYR A 197 -12.88 1.84 25.36
CA TYR A 197 -13.36 0.46 25.41
C TYR A 197 -13.07 -0.22 24.09
N LYS A 198 -12.66 -1.49 24.15
CA LYS A 198 -12.29 -2.30 22.99
C LYS A 198 -12.79 -3.73 23.14
N THR A 199 -13.06 -4.43 22.03
CA THR A 199 -13.53 -5.83 22.04
C THR A 199 -12.37 -6.86 22.03
N PHE A 200 -11.13 -6.39 22.18
CA PHE A 200 -9.91 -7.18 22.14
C PHE A 200 -8.97 -6.79 23.29
N ASP A 201 -7.94 -7.62 23.50
CA ASP A 201 -6.96 -7.51 24.60
C ASP A 201 -7.64 -7.34 25.98
N GLU A 202 -7.22 -6.37 26.80
CA GLU A 202 -7.72 -6.09 28.16
C GLU A 202 -9.14 -5.52 28.18
N GLY A 203 -9.72 -5.25 27.00
CA GLY A 203 -11.08 -4.71 26.86
C GLY A 203 -11.21 -3.21 27.18
N LYS A 204 -10.24 -2.60 27.84
CA LYS A 204 -10.21 -1.15 28.08
C LYS A 204 -8.81 -0.57 28.25
N ALA A 205 -8.68 0.73 28.00
CA ALA A 205 -7.51 1.55 28.33
C ALA A 205 -7.96 2.88 28.91
N THR A 206 -7.18 3.47 29.81
CA THR A 206 -7.53 4.72 30.50
C THR A 206 -6.50 5.81 30.21
N PHE A 207 -6.98 7.03 29.99
CA PHE A 207 -6.19 8.25 29.88
C PHE A 207 -6.61 9.21 31.00
N SER A 208 -5.66 9.53 31.88
CA SER A 208 -5.87 10.42 33.03
C SER A 208 -4.90 11.60 33.04
N GLU A 209 -4.20 11.82 31.93
CA GLU A 209 -3.32 12.97 31.74
C GLU A 209 -4.15 14.23 31.43
N LYS A 210 -3.48 15.39 31.36
CA LYS A 210 -4.13 16.63 30.97
C LYS A 210 -4.76 16.47 29.58
N PHE A 211 -6.02 16.89 29.44
CA PHE A 211 -6.70 16.86 28.15
C PHE A 211 -6.03 17.85 27.20
N ASP A 212 -5.42 17.28 26.18
CA ASP A 212 -4.80 17.97 25.04
C ASP A 212 -5.16 17.17 23.79
N ALA A 213 -5.49 17.87 22.70
CA ALA A 213 -6.00 17.21 21.50
C ALA A 213 -4.99 16.21 20.91
N GLU A 214 -3.71 16.57 20.84
CA GLU A 214 -2.67 15.69 20.30
C GLU A 214 -2.43 14.50 21.22
N ALA A 215 -2.43 14.71 22.54
CA ALA A 215 -2.29 13.64 23.51
C ALA A 215 -3.46 12.64 23.43
N ILE A 216 -4.71 13.12 23.32
CA ILE A 216 -5.89 12.27 23.17
C ILE A 216 -5.87 11.53 21.83
N GLU A 217 -5.49 12.20 20.73
CA GLU A 217 -5.34 11.55 19.42
C GLU A 217 -4.31 10.43 19.46
N LYS A 218 -3.15 10.68 20.09
CA LYS A 218 -2.09 9.69 20.24
C LYS A 218 -2.55 8.53 21.12
N PHE A 219 -3.24 8.81 22.21
CA PHE A 219 -3.82 7.80 23.09
C PHE A 219 -4.83 6.94 22.33
N ALA A 220 -5.80 7.55 21.64
CA ALA A 220 -6.83 6.85 20.88
C ALA A 220 -6.21 5.93 19.81
N LYS A 221 -5.29 6.45 19.00
CA LYS A 221 -4.56 5.67 18.00
C LYS A 221 -3.83 4.50 18.64
N THR A 222 -3.02 4.78 19.67
CA THR A 222 -2.21 3.75 20.34
C THR A 222 -3.08 2.68 20.99
N ALA A 223 -4.12 3.05 21.75
CA ALA A 223 -4.95 2.11 22.49
C ALA A 223 -5.98 1.36 21.61
N SER A 224 -6.34 1.91 20.45
CA SER A 224 -7.21 1.25 19.46
C SER A 224 -6.50 0.20 18.60
N THR A 225 -5.17 0.20 18.55
CA THR A 225 -4.42 -0.87 17.86
C THR A 225 -4.39 -2.11 18.76
N PRO A 226 -4.72 -3.32 18.28
CA PRO A 226 -4.54 -4.54 19.07
C PRO A 226 -3.07 -4.73 19.50
N LEU A 227 -2.82 -5.40 20.62
CA LEU A 227 -1.44 -5.76 21.02
C LEU A 227 -0.76 -6.61 19.94
N VAL A 228 -1.47 -7.65 19.50
CA VAL A 228 -1.10 -8.42 18.32
C VAL A 228 -2.32 -8.50 17.41
N GLY A 229 -2.34 -7.71 16.35
CA GLY A 229 -3.44 -7.70 15.39
C GLY A 229 -3.20 -8.61 14.19
N GLU A 230 -4.02 -8.47 13.15
CA GLU A 230 -3.83 -9.18 11.88
C GLU A 230 -3.57 -8.17 10.75
N VAL A 231 -2.58 -8.45 9.91
CA VAL A 231 -2.33 -7.70 8.67
C VAL A 231 -3.24 -8.25 7.58
N GLY A 232 -4.03 -7.35 6.99
CA GLY A 232 -4.85 -7.59 5.83
C GLY A 232 -5.10 -6.29 5.06
N PRO A 233 -5.94 -6.32 4.00
CA PRO A 233 -6.19 -5.17 3.14
C PRO A 233 -6.65 -3.92 3.89
N GLU A 234 -7.47 -4.11 4.93
CA GLU A 234 -8.06 -3.01 5.73
C GLU A 234 -7.13 -2.49 6.83
N THR A 235 -6.17 -3.29 7.30
CA THR A 235 -5.35 -2.96 8.49
C THR A 235 -3.93 -2.54 8.12
N TYR A 236 -3.42 -2.96 6.97
CA TYR A 236 -2.04 -2.72 6.54
C TYR A 236 -1.69 -1.23 6.48
N SER A 237 -2.56 -0.42 5.87
CA SER A 237 -2.34 1.03 5.74
C SER A 237 -2.23 1.72 7.10
N GLY A 238 -3.03 1.28 8.08
CA GLY A 238 -2.99 1.76 9.46
C GLY A 238 -1.65 1.49 10.13
N TYR A 239 -1.11 0.28 9.99
CA TYR A 239 0.20 -0.05 10.53
C TYR A 239 1.33 0.74 9.86
N MET A 240 1.30 0.89 8.53
CA MET A 240 2.33 1.65 7.81
C MET A 240 2.30 3.14 8.16
N SER A 241 1.10 3.71 8.33
CA SER A 241 0.92 5.13 8.68
C SER A 241 1.23 5.42 10.15
N ALA A 242 1.35 4.40 11.00
CA ALA A 242 1.73 4.58 12.39
C ALA A 242 3.19 5.06 12.56
N GLY A 243 4.04 4.87 11.54
CA GLY A 243 5.45 5.27 11.58
C GLY A 243 6.28 4.51 12.62
N LEU A 244 5.77 3.37 13.10
CA LEU A 244 6.48 2.44 13.98
C LEU A 244 6.95 1.23 13.17
N PRO A 245 8.06 0.58 13.57
CA PRO A 245 8.40 -0.75 13.07
C PRO A 245 7.23 -1.73 13.24
N LEU A 246 7.05 -2.62 12.26
CA LEU A 246 6.03 -3.67 12.27
C LEU A 246 6.71 -5.04 12.29
N ALA A 247 6.46 -5.81 13.35
CA ALA A 247 6.82 -7.20 13.50
C ALA A 247 5.71 -8.10 12.91
N TYR A 248 6.06 -8.83 11.85
CA TYR A 248 5.18 -9.75 11.15
C TYR A 248 5.41 -11.17 11.64
N ILE A 249 4.30 -11.89 11.88
CA ILE A 249 4.31 -13.33 12.16
C ILE A 249 3.41 -14.02 11.13
N PHE A 250 4.04 -14.69 10.16
CA PHE A 250 3.35 -15.45 9.14
C PHE A 250 2.96 -16.82 9.70
N ALA A 251 1.70 -17.21 9.54
CA ALA A 251 1.23 -18.55 9.86
C ALA A 251 0.05 -18.93 8.94
N GLU A 252 -0.05 -20.21 8.62
CA GLU A 252 -0.95 -20.71 7.57
C GLU A 252 -2.38 -20.92 8.04
N THR A 253 -2.57 -21.22 9.32
CA THR A 253 -3.88 -21.53 9.91
C THR A 253 -4.31 -20.44 10.87
N ALA A 254 -5.63 -20.25 11.01
CA ALA A 254 -6.17 -19.25 11.93
C ALA A 254 -5.87 -19.61 13.39
N GLU A 255 -5.88 -20.91 13.71
CA GLU A 255 -5.54 -21.45 15.02
C GLU A 255 -4.09 -21.15 15.39
N GLU A 256 -3.13 -21.45 14.49
CA GLU A 256 -1.71 -21.16 14.69
C GLU A 256 -1.45 -19.66 14.82
N ARG A 257 -2.10 -18.81 14.00
CA ARG A 257 -2.04 -17.35 14.13
C ARG A 257 -2.51 -16.91 15.51
N LYS A 258 -3.64 -17.45 15.98
CA LYS A 258 -4.18 -17.11 17.30
C LYS A 258 -3.23 -17.53 18.44
N GLU A 259 -2.68 -18.74 18.39
CA GLU A 259 -1.74 -19.23 19.40
C GLU A 259 -0.46 -18.38 19.44
N LEU A 260 0.11 -18.05 18.27
CA LEU A 260 1.28 -17.18 18.16
C LEU A 260 0.95 -15.76 18.66
N ALA A 261 -0.19 -15.20 18.28
CA ALA A 261 -0.63 -13.89 18.74
C ALA A 261 -0.78 -13.86 20.26
N ASP A 262 -1.47 -14.84 20.85
CA ASP A 262 -1.66 -14.95 22.30
C ASP A 262 -0.32 -15.10 23.03
N SER A 263 0.63 -15.86 22.48
CA SER A 263 1.96 -16.03 23.06
C SER A 263 2.80 -14.75 23.07
N LEU A 264 2.58 -13.85 22.09
CA LEU A 264 3.36 -12.63 21.89
C LEU A 264 2.75 -11.41 22.58
N LYS A 265 1.54 -11.49 23.13
CA LYS A 265 0.86 -10.36 23.79
C LYS A 265 1.69 -9.68 24.87
N SER A 266 2.34 -10.44 25.74
CA SER A 266 3.17 -9.88 26.81
C SER A 266 4.38 -9.11 26.27
N LEU A 267 4.99 -9.61 25.19
CA LEU A 267 6.09 -8.93 24.50
C LEU A 267 5.58 -7.67 23.77
N ALA A 268 4.43 -7.76 23.10
CA ALA A 268 3.82 -6.62 22.42
C ALA A 268 3.43 -5.51 23.40
N GLU A 269 3.02 -5.86 24.62
CA GLU A 269 2.75 -4.90 25.70
C GLU A 269 4.03 -4.20 26.16
N GLU A 270 5.13 -4.93 26.36
CA GLU A 270 6.45 -4.37 26.72
C GLU A 270 6.94 -3.33 25.69
N TYR A 271 6.64 -3.57 24.41
CA TYR A 271 7.04 -2.72 23.29
C TYR A 271 5.93 -1.79 22.76
N ARG A 272 4.84 -1.61 23.51
CA ARG A 272 3.70 -0.80 23.10
C ARG A 272 4.12 0.62 22.74
N GLY A 273 3.70 1.09 21.56
CA GLY A 273 4.07 2.41 21.04
C GLY A 273 5.52 2.53 20.53
N LYS A 274 6.28 1.43 20.50
CA LYS A 274 7.63 1.36 19.93
C LYS A 274 7.70 0.39 18.75
N ILE A 275 7.04 -0.76 18.83
CA ILE A 275 6.96 -1.77 17.76
C ILE A 275 5.52 -2.29 17.73
N ASN A 276 4.93 -2.33 16.54
CA ASN A 276 3.63 -2.97 16.33
C ASN A 276 3.84 -4.46 16.03
N PHE A 277 3.00 -5.33 16.57
CA PHE A 277 3.03 -6.77 16.31
C PHE A 277 1.76 -7.17 15.58
N ALA A 278 1.90 -7.99 14.53
CA ALA A 278 0.75 -8.50 13.83
C ALA A 278 1.03 -9.86 13.17
N THR A 279 0.03 -10.73 13.23
CA THR A 279 0.02 -11.95 12.42
C THR A 279 -0.43 -11.67 11.00
N ILE A 280 -0.06 -12.51 10.06
CA ILE A 280 -0.51 -12.43 8.67
C ILE A 280 -0.84 -13.81 8.14
N ASP A 281 -1.94 -13.92 7.39
CA ASP A 281 -2.35 -15.17 6.75
C ASP A 281 -1.37 -15.54 5.64
N ALA A 282 -0.55 -16.56 5.89
CA ALA A 282 0.44 -17.02 4.93
C ALA A 282 -0.17 -17.71 3.70
N LYS A 283 -1.38 -18.27 3.79
CA LYS A 283 -2.06 -18.89 2.64
C LYS A 283 -2.58 -17.83 1.67
N GLN A 284 -3.10 -16.73 2.20
CA GLN A 284 -3.62 -15.63 1.37
C GLN A 284 -2.53 -14.65 0.94
N PHE A 285 -1.57 -14.36 1.83
CA PHE A 285 -0.61 -13.27 1.66
C PHE A 285 0.85 -13.71 1.83
N GLY A 286 1.16 -15.01 1.71
CA GLY A 286 2.53 -15.55 1.88
C GLY A 286 3.56 -14.94 0.92
N ALA A 287 3.14 -14.48 -0.26
CA ALA A 287 4.02 -13.74 -1.17
C ALA A 287 4.58 -12.44 -0.55
N HIS A 288 3.89 -11.85 0.44
CA HIS A 288 4.37 -10.68 1.17
C HIS A 288 5.65 -10.98 1.98
N ALA A 289 5.90 -12.24 2.36
CA ALA A 289 7.13 -12.66 3.03
C ALA A 289 8.38 -12.31 2.19
N GLY A 290 8.28 -12.42 0.86
CA GLY A 290 9.37 -12.05 -0.06
C GLY A 290 9.75 -10.56 0.02
N ASN A 291 8.80 -9.67 0.30
CA ASN A 291 9.08 -8.24 0.50
C ASN A 291 9.81 -7.96 1.82
N LEU A 292 9.82 -8.93 2.72
CA LEU A 292 10.50 -8.89 4.02
C LEU A 292 11.80 -9.72 4.00
N ASN A 293 12.24 -10.16 2.82
CA ASN A 293 13.41 -11.02 2.60
C ASN A 293 13.30 -12.37 3.33
N LEU A 294 12.07 -12.88 3.48
CA LEU A 294 11.77 -14.22 3.97
C LEU A 294 11.42 -15.16 2.81
N PRO A 295 11.67 -16.48 2.95
CA PRO A 295 11.12 -17.48 2.02
C PRO A 295 9.59 -17.42 1.96
N THR A 296 9.03 -17.65 0.78
CA THR A 296 7.58 -17.58 0.53
C THR A 296 6.87 -18.93 0.63
N ASP A 297 7.61 -20.00 0.89
CA ASP A 297 7.18 -21.40 0.90
C ASP A 297 7.46 -22.11 2.24
N LYS A 298 8.04 -21.40 3.21
CA LYS A 298 8.32 -21.90 4.56
C LYS A 298 7.62 -21.03 5.60
N PHE A 299 6.69 -21.64 6.33
CA PHE A 299 5.93 -21.02 7.42
C PHE A 299 5.84 -21.96 8.63
N PRO A 300 5.71 -21.45 9.87
CA PRO A 300 5.65 -20.03 10.22
C PRO A 300 6.99 -19.29 10.02
N SER A 301 6.94 -17.98 9.86
CA SER A 301 8.12 -17.12 9.72
C SER A 301 7.93 -15.76 10.38
N PHE A 302 9.03 -15.12 10.77
CA PHE A 302 9.02 -13.86 11.53
C PHE A 302 9.95 -12.83 10.88
N ALA A 303 9.54 -11.57 10.83
CA ALA A 303 10.40 -10.47 10.42
C ALA A 303 9.97 -9.17 11.07
N ILE A 304 10.90 -8.23 11.24
CA ILE A 304 10.59 -6.84 11.57
C ILE A 304 10.85 -5.99 10.34
N GLN A 305 9.92 -5.09 10.02
CA GLN A 305 10.11 -4.02 9.05
C GLN A 305 10.22 -2.69 9.78
N GLU A 306 11.29 -1.95 9.55
CA GLU A 306 11.31 -0.52 9.84
C GLU A 306 10.54 0.19 8.71
N THR A 307 9.41 0.80 9.04
CA THR A 307 8.41 1.24 8.06
C THR A 307 8.78 2.56 7.39
N VAL A 308 9.60 3.40 8.01
CA VAL A 308 9.98 4.73 7.51
C VAL A 308 11.15 4.64 6.53
N LYS A 309 12.21 3.93 6.91
CA LYS A 309 13.39 3.68 6.05
C LYS A 309 13.20 2.47 5.14
N ASN A 310 12.07 1.77 5.30
CA ASN A 310 11.76 0.56 4.56
C ASN A 310 12.83 -0.54 4.72
N GLN A 311 13.52 -0.61 5.87
CA GLN A 311 14.53 -1.62 6.16
C GLN A 311 13.90 -2.93 6.66
N LYS A 312 14.50 -4.07 6.32
CA LYS A 312 13.96 -5.41 6.60
C LYS A 312 14.87 -6.17 7.53
N PHE A 313 14.30 -6.86 8.51
CA PHE A 313 15.01 -7.62 9.53
C PHE A 313 14.35 -9.00 9.66
N PRO A 314 14.55 -9.91 8.68
CA PRO A 314 14.04 -11.26 8.72
C PRO A 314 14.69 -12.04 9.86
N TYR A 315 13.89 -12.79 10.60
CA TYR A 315 14.40 -13.76 11.55
C TYR A 315 14.85 -15.03 10.82
N ASP A 316 15.88 -15.66 11.35
CA ASP A 316 16.47 -16.87 10.79
C ASP A 316 15.46 -18.03 10.84
N ILE A 317 15.03 -18.48 9.67
CA ILE A 317 13.98 -19.49 9.53
C ILE A 317 14.40 -20.89 10.01
N GLU A 318 15.71 -21.15 10.10
CA GLU A 318 16.23 -22.41 10.61
C GLU A 318 16.22 -22.43 12.15
N LYS A 319 16.06 -21.27 12.79
CA LYS A 319 15.86 -21.20 14.24
C LYS A 319 14.40 -21.41 14.58
N LYS A 320 14.18 -22.07 15.71
CA LYS A 320 12.84 -22.26 16.25
C LYS A 320 12.16 -20.91 16.50
N ILE A 321 10.90 -20.82 16.10
CA ILE A 321 10.03 -19.69 16.39
C ILE A 321 9.29 -20.00 17.70
N ASP A 322 9.77 -19.41 18.78
CA ASP A 322 9.10 -19.39 20.07
C ASP A 322 9.30 -18.04 20.77
N LEU A 323 8.52 -17.79 21.83
CA LEU A 323 8.50 -16.51 22.53
C LEU A 323 9.89 -16.07 23.00
N ALA A 324 10.70 -16.99 23.52
CA ALA A 324 12.04 -16.66 24.01
C ALA A 324 12.96 -16.19 22.89
N SER A 325 12.92 -16.88 21.75
CA SER A 325 13.78 -16.56 20.61
C SER A 325 13.33 -15.30 19.88
N ILE A 326 12.00 -15.10 19.72
CA ILE A 326 11.44 -13.85 19.19
C ILE A 326 11.77 -12.68 20.11
N LYS A 327 11.59 -12.84 21.44
CA LYS A 327 11.90 -11.77 22.40
C LYS A 327 13.36 -11.33 22.28
N ALA A 328 14.30 -12.28 22.26
CA ALA A 328 15.72 -11.96 22.11
C ALA A 328 16.00 -11.17 20.82
N PHE A 329 15.39 -11.56 19.71
CA PHE A 329 15.53 -10.85 18.43
C PHE A 329 14.93 -9.45 18.46
N VAL A 330 13.74 -9.29 19.05
CA VAL A 330 13.09 -7.98 19.23
C VAL A 330 13.93 -7.07 20.14
N ASP A 331 14.48 -7.60 21.23
CA ASP A 331 15.33 -6.86 22.15
C ASP A 331 16.62 -6.39 21.45
N ASP A 332 17.25 -7.24 20.65
CA ASP A 332 18.44 -6.87 19.88
C ASP A 332 18.13 -5.88 18.75
N PHE A 333 16.97 -6.00 18.10
CA PHE A 333 16.50 -5.03 17.10
C PHE A 333 16.27 -3.66 17.75
N ALA A 334 15.55 -3.61 18.88
CA ALA A 334 15.28 -2.38 19.62
C ALA A 334 16.57 -1.74 20.15
N ALA A 335 17.60 -2.54 20.44
CA ALA A 335 18.93 -2.06 20.80
C ALA A 335 19.81 -1.65 19.60
N GLY A 336 19.32 -1.79 18.36
CA GLY A 336 20.05 -1.44 17.14
C GLY A 336 21.20 -2.41 16.80
N LYS A 337 21.18 -3.63 17.32
CA LYS A 337 22.23 -4.65 17.09
C LYS A 337 21.95 -5.56 15.90
N VAL A 338 20.72 -5.58 15.40
CA VAL A 338 20.35 -6.37 14.21
C VAL A 338 20.61 -5.50 12.99
N GLU A 339 21.40 -6.01 12.05
CA GLU A 339 21.63 -5.36 10.77
C GLU A 339 20.47 -5.61 9.80
N PRO A 340 20.11 -4.64 8.94
CA PRO A 340 19.09 -4.85 7.94
C PRO A 340 19.54 -5.90 6.92
N SER A 341 18.63 -6.77 6.50
CA SER A 341 18.92 -7.74 5.46
C SER A 341 19.01 -7.10 4.09
N ILE A 342 19.96 -7.63 3.32
CA ILE A 342 20.10 -7.38 1.90
C ILE A 342 19.21 -8.41 1.18
N LYS A 343 18.33 -7.95 0.29
CA LYS A 343 17.49 -8.85 -0.52
C LYS A 343 18.42 -9.72 -1.37
N SER A 344 18.30 -11.03 -1.25
CA SER A 344 19.13 -11.98 -1.99
C SER A 344 18.33 -13.24 -2.25
N GLU A 345 18.44 -13.76 -3.45
CA GLU A 345 18.10 -15.15 -3.71
C GLU A 345 19.05 -16.08 -2.92
N PRO A 346 18.66 -17.36 -2.69
CA PRO A 346 19.56 -18.36 -2.14
C PRO A 346 20.81 -18.50 -3.01
N ILE A 347 21.96 -18.71 -2.38
CA ILE A 347 23.19 -19.03 -3.11
C ILE A 347 22.96 -20.38 -3.82
N PRO A 348 23.12 -20.46 -5.15
CA PRO A 348 22.93 -21.71 -5.88
C PRO A 348 23.83 -22.82 -5.31
N GLU A 349 23.26 -24.00 -5.03
CA GLU A 349 24.04 -25.15 -4.54
C GLU A 349 25.11 -25.59 -5.54
N THR A 350 24.80 -25.44 -6.83
CA THR A 350 25.70 -25.71 -7.95
C THR A 350 25.57 -24.61 -9.00
N GLN A 351 26.69 -24.21 -9.60
CA GLN A 351 26.72 -23.30 -10.74
C GLN A 351 26.40 -24.09 -12.02
N GLU A 352 25.20 -23.91 -12.55
CA GLU A 352 24.76 -24.55 -13.80
C GLU A 352 25.07 -23.67 -15.02
N GLY A 353 25.62 -24.28 -16.07
CA GLY A 353 25.96 -23.58 -17.31
C GLY A 353 27.31 -22.85 -17.27
N PRO A 354 27.69 -22.18 -18.37
CA PRO A 354 29.00 -21.53 -18.49
C PRO A 354 29.06 -20.16 -17.78
N VAL A 355 27.92 -19.48 -17.61
CA VAL A 355 27.83 -18.17 -16.93
C VAL A 355 27.60 -18.38 -15.44
N THR A 356 28.45 -17.78 -14.60
CA THR A 356 28.32 -17.85 -13.14
C THR A 356 27.10 -17.05 -12.67
N VAL A 357 26.19 -17.70 -11.96
CA VAL A 357 25.03 -17.04 -11.32
C VAL A 357 25.48 -16.43 -9.99
N VAL A 358 25.32 -15.11 -9.88
CA VAL A 358 25.61 -14.32 -8.70
C VAL A 358 24.29 -13.89 -8.05
N VAL A 359 24.22 -14.04 -6.74
CA VAL A 359 23.18 -13.46 -5.87
C VAL A 359 23.80 -12.44 -4.92
N ALA A 360 23.02 -11.57 -4.31
CA ALA A 360 23.54 -10.48 -3.47
C ALA A 360 24.49 -10.98 -2.35
N LYS A 361 24.15 -12.11 -1.71
CA LYS A 361 24.99 -12.72 -0.66
C LYS A 361 26.33 -13.28 -1.16
N SER A 362 26.44 -13.61 -2.45
CA SER A 362 27.69 -14.09 -3.08
C SER A 362 28.44 -13.00 -3.84
N TYR A 363 27.89 -11.78 -3.90
CA TYR A 363 28.37 -10.71 -4.77
C TYR A 363 29.82 -10.32 -4.43
N ASN A 364 30.12 -10.14 -3.15
CA ASN A 364 31.46 -9.77 -2.70
C ASN A 364 32.49 -10.86 -3.01
N ASP A 365 32.15 -12.12 -2.77
CA ASP A 365 33.07 -13.25 -2.96
C ASP A 365 33.38 -13.51 -4.44
N ILE A 366 32.42 -13.24 -5.34
CA ILE A 366 32.56 -13.52 -6.78
C ILE A 366 33.00 -12.29 -7.55
N VAL A 367 32.24 -11.19 -7.45
CA VAL A 367 32.43 -9.99 -8.29
C VAL A 367 33.62 -9.16 -7.82
N LEU A 368 33.79 -9.06 -6.50
CA LEU A 368 34.86 -8.29 -5.88
C LEU A 368 36.12 -9.12 -5.57
N ASP A 369 36.24 -10.34 -6.10
CA ASP A 369 37.48 -11.12 -6.07
C ASP A 369 38.59 -10.37 -6.83
N ASP A 370 39.52 -9.79 -6.09
CA ASP A 370 40.58 -8.94 -6.62
C ASP A 370 41.60 -9.69 -7.50
N THR A 371 41.55 -11.02 -7.52
CA THR A 371 42.41 -11.87 -8.34
C THR A 371 41.87 -12.10 -9.75
N LYS A 372 40.58 -11.82 -10.00
CA LYS A 372 39.90 -12.11 -11.26
C LYS A 372 39.30 -10.87 -11.92
N ASP A 373 39.35 -10.85 -13.23
CA ASP A 373 38.58 -9.94 -14.06
C ASP A 373 37.13 -10.48 -14.14
N VAL A 374 36.14 -9.69 -13.74
CA VAL A 374 34.73 -10.13 -13.73
C VAL A 374 33.89 -9.26 -14.65
N LEU A 375 33.33 -9.86 -15.69
CA LEU A 375 32.30 -9.24 -16.51
C LEU A 375 30.94 -9.71 -15.99
N ILE A 376 30.10 -8.80 -15.52
CA ILE A 376 28.80 -9.14 -14.95
C ILE A 376 27.64 -8.48 -15.72
N GLU A 377 26.62 -9.27 -16.03
CA GLU A 377 25.33 -8.83 -16.54
C GLU A 377 24.31 -8.67 -15.40
N PHE A 378 23.75 -7.47 -15.26
CA PHE A 378 22.56 -7.20 -14.46
C PHE A 378 21.32 -7.30 -15.35
N TYR A 379 20.44 -8.27 -15.07
CA TYR A 379 19.27 -8.54 -15.90
C TYR A 379 17.96 -8.56 -15.08
N ALA A 380 16.85 -8.65 -15.82
CA ALA A 380 15.52 -8.93 -15.28
C ALA A 380 14.87 -10.08 -16.09
N PRO A 381 14.15 -11.04 -15.46
CA PRO A 381 13.61 -12.22 -16.16
C PRO A 381 12.59 -11.90 -17.27
N TRP A 382 11.89 -10.77 -17.15
CA TRP A 382 10.87 -10.33 -18.10
C TRP A 382 11.43 -9.44 -19.23
N CYS A 383 12.70 -9.05 -19.16
CA CYS A 383 13.35 -8.17 -20.13
C CYS A 383 13.67 -8.90 -21.44
N GLY A 384 12.99 -8.51 -22.54
CA GLY A 384 13.19 -9.12 -23.86
C GLY A 384 14.62 -8.97 -24.40
N HIS A 385 15.27 -7.83 -24.16
CA HIS A 385 16.67 -7.61 -24.56
C HIS A 385 17.66 -8.51 -23.81
N CYS A 386 17.35 -8.85 -22.56
CA CYS A 386 18.15 -9.74 -21.72
C CYS A 386 18.03 -11.17 -22.25
N LYS A 387 16.80 -11.61 -22.57
CA LYS A 387 16.57 -12.90 -23.23
C LYS A 387 17.30 -13.04 -24.56
N ALA A 388 17.39 -11.96 -25.34
CA ALA A 388 18.12 -11.95 -26.61
C ALA A 388 19.65 -11.96 -26.45
N LEU A 389 20.17 -11.46 -25.32
CA LEU A 389 21.60 -11.48 -25.00
C LEU A 389 22.05 -12.82 -24.40
N ALA A 390 21.19 -13.48 -23.60
CA ALA A 390 21.50 -14.72 -22.89
C ALA A 390 22.29 -15.77 -23.70
N PRO A 391 21.87 -16.21 -24.91
CA PRO A 391 22.63 -17.21 -25.66
C PRO A 391 24.04 -16.73 -26.04
N LYS A 392 24.19 -15.47 -26.42
CA LYS A 392 25.50 -14.87 -26.78
C LYS A 392 26.41 -14.75 -25.55
N TYR A 393 25.81 -14.46 -24.40
CA TYR A 393 26.53 -14.36 -23.13
C TYR A 393 27.01 -15.74 -22.64
N ASP A 394 26.21 -16.79 -22.88
CA ASP A 394 26.61 -18.19 -22.66
C ASP A 394 27.76 -18.62 -23.60
N ASP A 395 27.73 -18.22 -24.88
CA ASP A 395 28.81 -18.46 -25.83
C ASP A 395 30.10 -17.76 -25.39
N LEU A 396 30.01 -16.48 -25.01
CA LEU A 396 31.14 -15.71 -24.47
C LEU A 396 31.77 -16.40 -23.25
N ALA A 397 30.94 -16.82 -22.29
CA ALA A 397 31.40 -17.54 -21.11
C ALA A 397 32.06 -18.86 -21.47
N THR A 398 31.51 -19.60 -22.43
CA THR A 398 32.07 -20.85 -22.93
C THR A 398 33.45 -20.64 -23.59
N LEU A 399 33.63 -19.57 -24.36
CA LEU A 399 34.92 -19.22 -24.97
C LEU A 399 35.98 -18.97 -23.90
N TYR A 400 35.69 -18.14 -22.90
CA TYR A 400 36.64 -17.87 -21.82
C TYR A 400 36.93 -19.11 -20.96
N ALA A 401 35.93 -19.93 -20.66
CA ALA A 401 36.10 -21.18 -19.90
C ALA A 401 37.00 -22.21 -20.62
N LYS A 402 37.02 -22.20 -21.96
CA LYS A 402 37.87 -23.08 -22.79
C LYS A 402 39.24 -22.47 -23.14
N SER A 403 39.50 -21.23 -22.72
CA SER A 403 40.73 -20.50 -23.02
C SER A 403 41.79 -20.66 -21.92
N GLU A 404 42.98 -20.12 -22.16
CA GLU A 404 44.03 -19.97 -21.14
C GLU A 404 43.67 -18.98 -20.02
N PHE A 405 42.58 -18.21 -20.17
CA PHE A 405 42.09 -17.23 -19.19
C PHE A 405 41.02 -17.78 -18.25
N LYS A 406 40.66 -19.06 -18.32
CA LYS A 406 39.59 -19.68 -17.52
C LYS A 406 39.70 -19.45 -16.01
N ASP A 407 40.93 -19.33 -15.48
CA ASP A 407 41.18 -19.12 -14.06
C ASP A 407 41.30 -17.63 -13.68
N LYS A 408 41.28 -16.74 -14.69
CA LYS A 408 41.51 -15.29 -14.58
C LYS A 408 40.26 -14.46 -14.86
N ILE A 409 39.30 -15.01 -15.61
CA ILE A 409 38.08 -14.31 -16.03
C ILE A 409 36.85 -15.06 -15.56
N VAL A 410 35.89 -14.32 -15.00
CA VAL A 410 34.56 -14.81 -14.68
C VAL A 410 33.56 -14.02 -15.53
N ILE A 411 32.73 -14.75 -16.27
CA ILE A 411 31.54 -14.20 -16.92
C ILE A 411 30.35 -14.55 -16.03
N ALA A 412 29.68 -13.53 -15.51
CA ALA A 412 28.69 -13.65 -14.45
C ALA A 412 27.37 -12.95 -14.79
N LYS A 413 26.28 -13.37 -14.15
CA LYS A 413 24.97 -12.70 -14.25
C LYS A 413 24.28 -12.64 -12.90
N VAL A 414 23.49 -11.60 -12.69
CA VAL A 414 22.65 -11.41 -11.50
C VAL A 414 21.27 -10.88 -11.90
N ASP A 415 20.21 -11.48 -11.34
CA ASP A 415 18.86 -10.92 -11.42
C ASP A 415 18.78 -9.75 -10.44
N ALA A 416 18.89 -8.52 -10.97
CA ALA A 416 18.87 -7.31 -10.16
C ALA A 416 17.44 -6.92 -9.71
N THR A 417 16.41 -7.69 -10.07
CA THR A 417 15.04 -7.54 -9.54
C THR A 417 14.82 -8.38 -8.28
N ALA A 418 15.57 -9.48 -8.16
CA ALA A 418 15.49 -10.42 -7.05
C ALA A 418 16.64 -10.24 -6.02
N ASN A 419 17.68 -9.47 -6.36
CA ASN A 419 18.87 -9.26 -5.53
C ASN A 419 19.20 -7.77 -5.39
N ASP A 420 19.45 -7.31 -4.16
CA ASP A 420 19.99 -5.98 -3.88
C ASP A 420 21.48 -5.99 -4.27
N VAL A 421 21.82 -5.17 -5.26
CA VAL A 421 23.20 -5.01 -5.75
C VAL A 421 23.72 -3.62 -5.39
N PRO A 422 25.04 -3.45 -5.15
CA PRO A 422 25.60 -2.15 -4.78
C PRO A 422 25.52 -1.11 -5.91
N ASP A 423 25.34 -1.56 -7.15
CA ASP A 423 25.23 -0.70 -8.32
C ASP A 423 23.80 -0.16 -8.52
N GLU A 424 23.69 1.12 -8.84
CA GLU A 424 22.42 1.70 -9.30
C GLU A 424 22.15 1.28 -10.76
N ILE A 425 21.17 0.40 -10.96
CA ILE A 425 20.81 -0.13 -12.28
C ILE A 425 19.64 0.67 -12.86
N GLN A 426 19.93 1.51 -13.87
CA GLN A 426 18.92 2.34 -14.54
C GLN A 426 18.10 1.60 -15.61
N GLY A 427 18.55 0.42 -16.05
CA GLY A 427 17.87 -0.36 -17.08
C GLY A 427 18.49 -1.72 -17.33
N PHE A 428 17.77 -2.58 -18.06
CA PHE A 428 18.16 -3.96 -18.31
C PHE A 428 18.32 -4.28 -19.81
N PRO A 429 19.35 -5.05 -20.21
CA PRO A 429 20.50 -5.47 -19.40
C PRO A 429 21.52 -4.33 -19.25
N THR A 430 22.13 -4.23 -18.06
CA THR A 430 23.32 -3.42 -17.80
C THR A 430 24.51 -4.36 -17.65
N ILE A 431 25.65 -4.06 -18.29
CA ILE A 431 26.85 -4.90 -18.22
C ILE A 431 28.00 -4.06 -17.67
N LYS A 432 28.74 -4.58 -16.70
CA LYS A 432 29.91 -3.92 -16.11
C LYS A 432 31.11 -4.85 -16.07
N MET A 433 32.29 -4.26 -16.24
CA MET A 433 33.58 -4.92 -16.04
C MET A 433 34.17 -4.48 -14.71
N TYR A 434 34.55 -5.45 -13.89
CA TYR A 434 35.23 -5.30 -12.60
C TYR A 434 36.65 -5.86 -12.73
N PRO A 435 37.66 -5.03 -13.07
CA PRO A 435 39.01 -5.51 -13.29
C PRO A 435 39.65 -5.98 -11.98
N ALA A 436 40.48 -7.02 -12.05
CA ALA A 436 41.32 -7.45 -10.94
C ALA A 436 42.22 -6.29 -10.47
N GLY A 437 42.34 -6.05 -9.17
CA GLY A 437 43.10 -4.93 -8.59
C GLY A 437 42.40 -3.56 -8.63
N ALA A 438 41.20 -3.46 -9.23
CA ALA A 438 40.51 -2.17 -9.43
C ALA A 438 38.97 -2.29 -9.27
N LYS A 439 38.53 -3.02 -8.24
CA LYS A 439 37.09 -3.32 -8.04
C LYS A 439 36.21 -2.11 -7.71
N THR A 440 36.80 -1.02 -7.23
CA THR A 440 36.08 0.22 -6.92
C THR A 440 35.85 1.10 -8.14
N GLU A 441 36.44 0.77 -9.30
CA GLU A 441 36.34 1.55 -10.53
C GLU A 441 35.78 0.69 -11.69
N PRO A 442 34.56 0.15 -11.56
CA PRO A 442 33.98 -0.68 -12.62
C PRO A 442 33.68 0.14 -13.87
N VAL A 443 33.89 -0.47 -15.03
CA VAL A 443 33.63 0.15 -16.33
C VAL A 443 32.29 -0.36 -16.87
N THR A 444 31.36 0.56 -17.12
CA THR A 444 30.06 0.22 -17.73
C THR A 444 30.20 0.04 -19.24
N TYR A 445 29.63 -1.04 -19.77
CA TYR A 445 29.60 -1.31 -21.20
C TYR A 445 28.43 -0.60 -21.89
N SER A 446 28.72 0.08 -23.00
CA SER A 446 27.72 0.79 -23.81
C SER A 446 27.77 0.42 -25.30
N GLY A 447 28.47 -0.65 -25.67
CA GLY A 447 28.61 -1.10 -27.06
C GLY A 447 27.50 -2.05 -27.52
N SER A 448 27.65 -2.58 -28.74
CA SER A 448 26.74 -3.57 -29.33
C SER A 448 26.83 -4.93 -28.64
N ARG A 449 25.70 -5.55 -28.36
CA ARG A 449 25.62 -6.84 -27.62
C ARG A 449 25.91 -8.05 -28.54
N THR A 450 27.08 -8.05 -29.17
CA THR A 450 27.65 -9.18 -29.94
C THR A 450 28.77 -9.84 -29.13
N VAL A 451 29.12 -11.08 -29.44
CA VAL A 451 30.21 -11.80 -28.75
C VAL A 451 31.54 -11.10 -29.00
N GLU A 452 31.83 -10.74 -30.26
CA GLU A 452 33.04 -10.02 -30.67
C GLU A 452 33.24 -8.70 -29.89
N ASP A 453 32.20 -7.88 -29.79
CA ASP A 453 32.30 -6.59 -29.10
C ASP A 453 32.49 -6.75 -27.58
N LEU A 454 31.91 -7.80 -27.00
CA LEU A 454 32.11 -8.12 -25.57
C LEU A 454 33.53 -8.64 -25.31
N ILE A 455 34.09 -9.47 -26.19
CA ILE A 455 35.50 -9.91 -26.12
C ILE A 455 36.42 -8.69 -26.19
N LYS A 456 36.18 -7.79 -27.16
CA LYS A 456 36.95 -6.55 -27.30
C LYS A 456 36.88 -5.70 -26.03
N PHE A 457 35.69 -5.57 -25.45
CA PHE A 457 35.51 -4.82 -24.22
C PHE A 457 36.28 -5.43 -23.04
N VAL A 458 36.23 -6.76 -22.87
CA VAL A 458 36.99 -7.47 -21.84
C VAL A 458 38.50 -7.29 -22.05
N LYS A 459 38.97 -7.38 -23.29
CA LYS A 459 40.37 -7.12 -23.65
C LYS A 459 40.79 -5.69 -23.30
N GLU A 460 39.98 -4.69 -23.63
CA GLU A 460 40.33 -3.29 -23.41
C GLU A 460 40.30 -2.89 -21.93
N ASN A 461 39.34 -3.41 -21.16
CA ASN A 461 39.03 -2.91 -19.82
C ASN A 461 39.44 -3.87 -18.69
N GLY A 462 39.70 -5.15 -18.98
CA GLY A 462 40.27 -6.09 -18.01
C GLY A 462 41.75 -5.85 -17.72
N LYS A 463 42.22 -6.31 -16.57
CA LYS A 463 43.65 -6.31 -16.21
C LYS A 463 44.44 -7.26 -17.09
N PHE A 464 43.88 -8.44 -17.41
CA PHE A 464 44.62 -9.49 -18.11
C PHE A 464 44.64 -9.31 -19.63
N LYS A 465 43.94 -8.30 -20.17
CA LYS A 465 43.86 -7.99 -21.60
C LYS A 465 43.51 -9.22 -22.45
N ALA A 466 42.55 -10.01 -21.95
CA ALA A 466 42.28 -11.34 -22.46
C ALA A 466 41.51 -11.31 -23.78
N GLU A 467 42.13 -11.88 -24.80
CA GLU A 467 41.60 -12.02 -26.14
C GLU A 467 41.33 -13.50 -26.44
N VAL A 468 40.16 -13.78 -26.99
CA VAL A 468 39.76 -15.13 -27.41
C VAL A 468 39.19 -15.04 -28.82
N GLU A 469 39.42 -16.05 -29.64
CA GLU A 469 38.88 -16.11 -31.00
C GLU A 469 37.56 -16.87 -31.02
N GLU A 470 36.56 -16.28 -31.66
CA GLU A 470 35.31 -16.95 -32.00
C GLU A 470 35.59 -17.95 -33.12
N LYS A 471 35.91 -19.21 -32.78
CA LYS A 471 35.94 -20.27 -33.80
C LYS A 471 34.52 -20.47 -34.28
N THR A 472 34.27 -20.14 -35.55
CA THR A 472 33.02 -20.41 -36.28
C THR A 472 32.50 -21.80 -35.93
N ILE A 473 31.46 -21.86 -35.11
CA ILE A 473 30.62 -23.05 -34.99
C ILE A 473 29.85 -23.09 -36.32
N GLU A 474 30.00 -24.17 -37.09
CA GLU A 474 29.31 -24.35 -38.36
C GLU A 474 27.80 -24.11 -38.17
N GLU A 475 27.30 -23.04 -38.81
CA GLU A 475 25.86 -22.79 -38.90
C GLU A 475 25.20 -23.98 -39.59
N THR A 476 24.34 -24.68 -38.86
CA THR A 476 23.41 -25.62 -39.49
C THR A 476 22.37 -24.77 -40.25
N PRO A 477 22.07 -25.05 -41.53
CA PRO A 477 21.26 -24.14 -42.34
C PRO A 477 19.83 -24.01 -41.79
N VAL A 478 19.42 -22.78 -41.51
CA VAL A 478 18.04 -22.44 -41.18
C VAL A 478 17.21 -22.49 -42.48
N ALA A 479 16.13 -23.28 -42.47
CA ALA A 479 15.16 -23.34 -43.56
C ALA A 479 14.49 -21.97 -43.77
N PRO A 480 14.16 -21.56 -45.01
CA PRO A 480 13.68 -20.21 -45.28
C PRO A 480 12.32 -19.95 -44.64
N ALA A 481 12.20 -18.77 -44.02
CA ALA A 481 10.96 -18.21 -43.52
C ALA A 481 9.90 -18.11 -44.63
N ALA A 482 8.71 -18.62 -44.34
CA ALA A 482 7.52 -18.37 -45.15
C ALA A 482 7.16 -16.89 -45.08
N THR A 483 7.23 -16.21 -46.22
CA THR A 483 6.67 -14.87 -46.43
C THR A 483 5.16 -14.90 -46.22
N GLU A 484 4.68 -14.15 -45.22
CA GLU A 484 3.26 -13.81 -45.08
C GLU A 484 2.84 -12.90 -46.24
N SER A 485 2.01 -13.46 -47.12
CA SER A 485 1.23 -12.73 -48.11
C SER A 485 0.07 -12.01 -47.43
N THR A 486 0.07 -10.69 -47.55
CA THR A 486 -1.12 -9.85 -47.35
C THR A 486 -2.24 -10.27 -48.31
N SER A 487 -3.41 -10.64 -47.80
CA SER A 487 -4.65 -10.61 -48.56
C SER A 487 -5.77 -10.03 -47.69
N SER A 488 -6.21 -8.84 -48.08
CA SER A 488 -7.49 -8.24 -47.70
C SER A 488 -8.64 -9.14 -48.19
N GLU A 489 -9.64 -9.39 -47.36
CA GLU A 489 -10.95 -9.76 -47.87
C GLU A 489 -12.06 -9.11 -47.06
N ALA A 490 -13.00 -8.54 -47.82
CA ALA A 490 -14.07 -7.67 -47.40
C ALA A 490 -15.19 -8.46 -46.70
N ALA A 491 -15.77 -7.85 -45.67
CA ALA A 491 -17.01 -8.29 -45.07
C ALA A 491 -18.16 -8.21 -46.09
N LYS A 492 -18.86 -9.33 -46.28
CA LYS A 492 -20.20 -9.40 -46.87
C LYS A 492 -21.20 -9.79 -45.79
N GLU A 493 -22.27 -9.02 -45.76
CA GLU A 493 -23.53 -9.29 -45.06
C GLU A 493 -24.06 -10.71 -45.33
N SER A 494 -24.60 -11.35 -44.30
CA SER A 494 -25.84 -12.12 -44.45
C SER A 494 -26.60 -12.21 -43.12
N THR A 495 -27.83 -11.72 -43.19
CA THR A 495 -29.05 -11.87 -42.38
C THR A 495 -29.34 -13.23 -41.73
N HIS A 496 -30.25 -13.17 -40.74
CA HIS A 496 -31.14 -14.21 -40.18
C HIS A 496 -30.51 -15.22 -39.19
N ASP A 497 -31.17 -15.68 -38.12
CA ASP A 497 -32.52 -15.45 -37.58
C ASP A 497 -32.55 -15.93 -36.11
N GLU A 498 -33.66 -15.62 -35.44
CA GLU A 498 -34.08 -15.98 -34.08
C GLU A 498 -33.74 -17.41 -33.58
N LEU A 499 -33.31 -17.50 -32.31
CA LEU A 499 -34.06 -18.08 -31.18
C LEU A 499 -33.36 -17.88 -29.84
#